data_AF-A0A0K0JES9-F1
#
_entry.id   AF-A0A0K0JES9-F1
#
_cell.length_a   1.000
_cell.length_b   1.000
_cell.length_c   1.000
_cell.angle_alpha   90.00
_cell.angle_beta   90.00
_cell.angle_gamma   90.00
#
_symmetry.space_group_name_H-M   'P 1'
#
loop_
_entity.id
_entity.type
_entity.pdbx_description
1 polymer ?
#
loop_
_entity_poly.entity_id
_entity_poly.type
_entity_poly.pdbx_seq_one_letter_code
_entity_poly.pdbx_strand_id
1 'polypeptide(L)'
;MCVLLVVFTNNRRILEYLMNFSTHQGSVKTKPVRSDCPLTTEKLGNSTWNLLHTIAAYYPLKPTPEQKKNAIVLMDLLGKAYPCSHCAEDLRRDLAKHPPDVEDRESFSLWMCGLHNRVNKKLGKPEYDCTQWKERWLNGWKDGSCEY
;
A
#
# COMPACT_ATOMS: atom_id res chain seq x y z
N MET A 1 4.89 18.43 8.07
CA MET A 1 6.01 18.55 7.10
C MET A 1 7.30 18.69 7.89
N CYS A 2 8.19 17.71 7.84
CA CYS A 2 9.59 17.83 7.37
C CYS A 2 10.34 16.52 7.64
N VAL A 3 10.91 15.95 6.58
CA VAL A 3 11.86 14.84 6.61
C VAL A 3 13.25 15.43 6.90
N LEU A 4 13.98 14.85 7.85
CA LEU A 4 15.45 14.97 7.96
C LEU A 4 15.96 13.53 8.11
N LEU A 5 16.38 12.88 7.02
CA LEU A 5 17.77 12.78 6.58
C LEU A 5 18.75 12.45 7.73
N VAL A 6 19.00 11.15 7.92
CA VAL A 6 20.22 10.67 8.58
C VAL A 6 21.30 10.59 7.49
N VAL A 7 22.17 11.59 7.44
CA VAL A 7 23.47 11.49 6.75
C VAL A 7 24.48 11.05 7.81
N PHE A 8 25.05 9.85 7.64
CA PHE A 8 26.16 9.37 8.47
C PHE A 8 27.40 10.22 8.18
N THR A 9 27.80 11.05 9.15
CA THR A 9 29.16 11.59 9.23
C THR A 9 29.77 11.17 10.56
N ASN A 10 30.93 10.52 10.48
CA ASN A 10 31.62 9.91 11.60
C ASN A 10 32.45 10.99 12.31
N ASN A 11 31.92 11.60 13.37
CA ASN A 11 32.65 12.59 14.15
C ASN A 11 32.50 12.33 15.66
N ARG A 12 33.61 12.04 16.34
CA ARG A 12 33.71 11.57 17.74
C ARG A 12 33.17 12.56 18.80
N ARG A 13 32.77 13.79 18.43
CA ARG A 13 32.24 14.79 19.36
C ARG A 13 30.75 14.62 19.72
N ILE A 14 30.01 13.73 19.05
CA ILE A 14 28.59 13.47 19.37
C ILE A 14 28.44 12.57 20.60
N LEU A 15 29.45 11.75 20.91
CA LEU A 15 29.38 10.79 22.02
C LEU A 15 29.32 11.45 23.41
N GLU A 16 29.86 12.65 23.57
CA GLU A 16 29.82 13.38 24.85
C GLU A 16 28.46 14.05 25.11
N TYR A 17 27.71 14.40 24.05
CA TYR A 17 26.37 14.98 24.20
C TYR A 17 25.31 13.93 24.58
N LEU A 18 25.55 12.66 24.21
CA LEU A 18 24.66 11.54 24.51
C LEU A 18 24.80 11.00 25.94
N MET A 19 25.81 11.40 26.71
CA MET A 19 26.01 10.95 28.08
C MET A 19 25.33 11.82 29.16
N ASN A 20 24.74 12.97 28.79
CA ASN A 20 24.13 13.92 29.75
C ASN A 20 22.58 13.99 29.74
N PHE A 21 21.90 13.10 29.01
CA PHE A 21 20.43 12.97 29.07
C PHE A 21 20.01 11.73 29.87
N SER A 22 20.42 11.67 31.13
CA SER A 22 19.87 10.72 32.09
C SER A 22 19.12 11.51 33.15
N THR A 23 17.78 11.49 33.07
CA THR A 23 16.78 11.59 34.16
C THR A 23 15.44 12.12 33.62
N HIS A 24 14.70 11.27 32.90
CA HIS A 24 13.22 11.22 32.94
C HIS A 24 12.74 9.92 32.27
N GLN A 25 12.98 8.78 32.91
CA GLN A 25 12.28 7.54 32.58
C GLN A 25 10.88 7.54 33.22
N GLY A 26 9.97 8.32 32.63
CA GLY A 26 8.55 8.07 32.80
C GLY A 26 8.17 6.92 31.88
N SER A 27 7.85 5.75 32.43
CA SER A 27 7.28 4.65 31.64
C SER A 27 5.90 5.09 31.13
N VAL A 28 5.82 5.50 29.86
CA VAL A 28 4.54 5.71 29.20
C VAL A 28 3.86 4.34 29.11
N LYS A 29 2.96 4.03 30.04
CA LYS A 29 2.09 2.86 29.96
C LYS A 29 1.14 3.07 28.79
N THR A 30 1.53 2.63 27.59
CA THR A 30 0.64 2.58 26.44
C THR A 30 -0.49 1.61 26.76
N LYS A 31 -1.73 2.11 26.89
CA LYS A 31 -2.90 1.25 27.03
C LYS A 31 -2.94 0.27 25.85
N PRO A 32 -3.22 -1.03 26.07
CA PRO A 32 -3.30 -2.00 25.00
C PRO A 32 -4.38 -1.57 24.01
N VAL A 33 -4.01 -1.43 22.74
CA VAL A 33 -4.95 -1.08 21.68
C VAL A 33 -5.83 -2.30 21.44
N ARG A 34 -7.15 -2.13 21.62
CA ARG A 34 -8.13 -3.18 21.31
C ARG A 34 -8.07 -3.54 19.82
N SER A 35 -8.01 -4.83 19.52
CA SER A 35 -7.95 -5.35 18.15
C SER A 35 -9.31 -5.32 17.44
N ASP A 36 -10.40 -5.19 18.18
CA ASP A 36 -11.79 -5.23 17.72
C ASP A 36 -12.43 -3.84 17.59
N CYS A 37 -11.62 -2.78 17.51
CA CYS A 37 -12.11 -1.45 17.18
C CYS A 37 -12.40 -1.29 15.68
N PRO A 38 -13.32 -0.38 15.29
CA PRO A 38 -13.49 0.03 13.90
C PRO A 38 -12.16 0.44 13.25
N LEU A 39 -12.01 0.11 11.96
CA LEU A 39 -10.77 0.38 11.25
C LEU A 39 -10.54 1.88 11.05
N THR A 40 -9.30 2.31 11.22
CA THR A 40 -8.85 3.62 10.76
C THR A 40 -8.77 3.64 9.23
N THR A 41 -8.74 4.82 8.62
CA THR A 41 -8.55 4.97 7.17
C THR A 41 -7.32 4.21 6.66
N GLU A 42 -6.22 4.23 7.41
CA GLU A 42 -4.99 3.52 7.07
C GLU A 42 -5.18 1.99 7.13
N LYS A 43 -5.77 1.46 8.20
CA LYS A 43 -6.02 0.02 8.32
C LYS A 43 -6.97 -0.47 7.23
N LEU A 44 -8.05 0.28 6.97
CA LEU A 44 -8.97 -0.02 5.88
C LEU A 44 -8.26 0.03 4.52
N GLY A 45 -7.45 1.05 4.28
CA GLY A 45 -6.64 1.19 3.06
C GLY A 45 -5.72 -0.01 2.83
N ASN A 46 -4.95 -0.38 3.85
CA ASN A 46 -4.06 -1.54 3.80
C ASN A 46 -4.81 -2.84 3.51
N SER A 47 -5.93 -3.09 4.21
CA SER A 47 -6.78 -4.27 3.95
C SER A 47 -7.37 -4.27 2.54
N THR A 48 -7.78 -3.10 2.04
CA THR A 48 -8.33 -2.95 0.69
C THR A 48 -7.27 -3.24 -0.36
N TRP A 49 -6.06 -2.70 -0.21
CA TRP A 49 -4.96 -2.97 -1.13
C TRP A 49 -4.58 -4.46 -1.14
N ASN A 50 -4.54 -5.11 0.03
CA ASN A 50 -4.30 -6.55 0.09
C ASN A 50 -5.35 -7.33 -0.72
N LEU A 51 -6.62 -6.98 -0.59
CA LEU A 51 -7.70 -7.60 -1.36
C LEU A 51 -7.51 -7.37 -2.87
N LEU A 52 -7.34 -6.12 -3.29
CA LEU A 52 -7.29 -5.76 -4.71
C LEU A 52 -6.07 -6.33 -5.43
N HIS A 53 -4.89 -6.26 -4.81
CA HIS A 53 -3.68 -6.86 -5.38
C HIS A 53 -3.81 -8.37 -5.48
N THR A 54 -4.42 -9.04 -4.50
CA THR A 54 -4.67 -10.48 -4.58
C THR A 54 -5.67 -10.82 -5.69
N ILE A 55 -6.76 -10.04 -5.85
CA ILE A 55 -7.69 -10.20 -6.97
C ILE A 55 -6.95 -10.07 -8.31
N ALA A 56 -6.10 -9.06 -8.47
CA ALA A 56 -5.32 -8.86 -9.69
C ALA A 56 -4.34 -10.00 -9.95
N ALA A 57 -3.64 -10.45 -8.90
CA ALA A 57 -2.67 -11.54 -8.97
C ALA A 57 -3.29 -12.88 -9.40
N TYR A 58 -4.54 -13.14 -9.00
CA TYR A 58 -5.29 -14.35 -9.38
C TYR A 58 -6.20 -14.16 -10.59
N TYR A 59 -6.22 -12.97 -11.21
CA TYR A 59 -7.00 -12.71 -12.42
C TYR A 59 -6.65 -13.71 -13.54
N PRO A 60 -7.57 -14.09 -14.44
CA PRO A 60 -7.28 -15.11 -15.45
C PRO A 60 -6.15 -14.69 -16.40
N LEU A 61 -5.34 -15.66 -16.82
CA LEU A 61 -4.34 -15.44 -17.88
C LEU A 61 -4.99 -15.14 -19.24
N LYS A 62 -6.21 -15.63 -19.46
CA LYS A 62 -7.04 -15.40 -20.65
C LYS A 62 -8.48 -15.11 -20.20
N PRO A 63 -8.79 -13.87 -19.79
CA PRO A 63 -10.10 -13.54 -19.26
C PRO A 63 -11.18 -13.54 -20.35
N THR A 64 -12.38 -14.00 -19.99
CA THR A 64 -13.56 -13.85 -20.85
C THR A 64 -14.01 -12.39 -20.90
N PRO A 65 -14.81 -11.98 -21.90
CA PRO A 65 -15.38 -10.63 -21.95
C PRO A 65 -16.15 -10.25 -20.68
N GLU A 66 -16.84 -11.21 -20.07
CA GLU A 66 -17.55 -11.02 -18.81
C GLU A 66 -16.58 -10.77 -17.64
N GLN A 67 -15.49 -11.54 -17.54
CA GLN A 67 -14.47 -11.33 -16.51
C GLN A 67 -13.78 -9.96 -16.64
N LYS A 68 -13.54 -9.48 -17.87
CA LYS A 68 -13.05 -8.11 -18.13
C LYS A 68 -14.04 -7.06 -17.64
N LYS A 69 -15.32 -7.21 -18.03
CA LYS A 69 -16.39 -6.32 -17.57
C LYS A 69 -16.51 -6.29 -16.05
N ASN A 70 -16.45 -7.44 -15.40
CA ASN A 70 -16.56 -7.55 -13.94
C ASN A 70 -15.41 -6.85 -13.21
N ALA A 71 -14.17 -6.95 -13.72
CA ALA A 71 -13.02 -6.24 -13.15
C ALA A 71 -13.17 -4.71 -13.26
N ILE A 72 -13.66 -4.20 -14.41
CA ILE A 72 -13.93 -2.76 -14.59
C ILE A 72 -15.03 -2.31 -13.62
N VAL A 73 -16.14 -3.06 -13.54
CA VAL A 73 -17.26 -2.76 -12.65
C VAL A 73 -16.84 -2.80 -11.18
N LEU A 74 -15.98 -3.74 -10.78
CA LEU A 74 -15.43 -3.80 -9.42
C LEU A 74 -14.73 -2.49 -9.06
N MET A 75 -13.86 -1.96 -9.92
CA MET A 75 -13.13 -0.72 -9.65
C MET A 75 -14.06 0.50 -9.64
N ASP A 76 -15.03 0.58 -10.54
CA ASP A 76 -16.05 1.64 -10.55
C ASP A 76 -16.92 1.63 -9.28
N LEU A 77 -17.40 0.45 -8.87
CA LEU A 77 -18.19 0.29 -7.65
C LEU A 77 -17.37 0.60 -6.40
N LEU A 78 -16.10 0.20 -6.36
CA LEU A 78 -15.19 0.60 -5.30
C LEU A 78 -15.11 2.13 -5.22
N GLY A 79 -14.89 2.79 -6.35
CA GLY A 79 -14.89 4.26 -6.43
C GLY A 79 -16.18 4.92 -5.93
N LYS A 80 -17.33 4.25 -5.98
CA LYS A 80 -18.63 4.77 -5.52
C LYS A 80 -18.93 4.44 -4.06
N ALA A 81 -18.51 3.27 -3.59
CA ALA A 81 -18.89 2.73 -2.29
C ALA A 81 -17.79 2.83 -1.22
N TYR A 82 -16.56 3.21 -1.58
CA TYR A 82 -15.47 3.28 -0.61
C TYR A 82 -15.77 4.32 0.50
N PRO A 83 -15.76 3.95 1.79
CA PRO A 83 -16.35 4.76 2.86
C PRO A 83 -15.52 6.01 3.21
N CYS A 84 -14.26 6.08 2.77
CA CYS A 84 -13.47 7.30 2.82
C CYS A 84 -13.84 8.20 1.63
N SER A 85 -14.66 9.23 1.87
CA SER A 85 -15.21 10.10 0.81
C SER A 85 -14.15 10.71 -0.13
N HIS A 86 -13.10 11.31 0.44
CA HIS A 86 -12.03 11.93 -0.35
C HIS A 86 -11.17 10.88 -1.08
N CYS A 87 -10.90 9.72 -0.45
CA CYS A 87 -10.21 8.61 -1.11
C CYS A 87 -11.02 8.09 -2.31
N ALA A 88 -12.34 7.96 -2.15
CA ALA A 88 -13.25 7.50 -3.20
C ALA A 88 -13.31 8.50 -4.36
N GLU A 89 -13.38 9.79 -4.08
CA GLU A 89 -13.35 10.85 -5.08
C GLU A 89 -12.04 10.88 -5.87
N ASP A 90 -10.91 10.73 -5.18
CA ASP A 90 -9.61 10.58 -5.82
C ASP A 90 -9.53 9.35 -6.72
N LEU A 91 -10.02 8.20 -6.25
CA LEU A 91 -10.06 6.98 -7.05
C LEU A 91 -10.90 7.20 -8.32
N ARG A 92 -12.09 7.78 -8.23
CA ARG A 92 -12.94 8.08 -9.41
C ARG A 92 -12.23 9.00 -10.41
N ARG A 93 -11.54 10.04 -9.94
CA ARG A 93 -10.74 10.92 -10.81
C ARG A 93 -9.59 10.19 -11.49
N ASP A 94 -8.93 9.28 -10.76
CA ASP A 94 -7.83 8.52 -11.29
C ASP A 94 -8.29 7.51 -12.34
N LEU A 95 -9.37 6.76 -12.07
CA LEU A 95 -9.98 5.81 -13.01
C LEU A 95 -10.42 6.48 -14.32
N ALA A 96 -10.89 7.73 -14.27
CA ALA A 96 -11.25 8.50 -15.46
C ALA A 96 -10.04 8.84 -16.35
N LYS A 97 -8.85 8.99 -15.78
CA LYS A 97 -7.61 9.31 -16.50
C LYS A 97 -6.81 8.07 -16.88
N HIS A 98 -6.88 7.04 -16.05
CA HIS A 98 -6.10 5.81 -16.14
C HIS A 98 -7.06 4.61 -15.99
N PRO A 99 -7.88 4.33 -17.02
CA PRO A 99 -8.86 3.25 -16.93
C PRO A 99 -8.17 1.90 -16.65
N PRO A 100 -8.86 0.94 -15.97
CA PRO A 100 -8.32 -0.40 -15.72
C PRO A 100 -7.88 -1.10 -17.00
N ASP A 101 -6.61 -1.51 -17.04
CA ASP A 101 -6.13 -2.46 -18.05
C ASP A 101 -6.44 -3.88 -17.56
N VAL A 102 -7.40 -4.53 -18.20
CA VAL A 102 -7.93 -5.85 -17.81
C VAL A 102 -7.71 -6.89 -18.91
N GLU A 103 -6.72 -6.67 -19.78
CA GLU A 103 -6.48 -7.56 -20.92
C GLU A 103 -6.11 -8.98 -20.48
N ASP A 104 -5.27 -9.09 -19.44
CA ASP A 104 -4.89 -10.32 -18.78
C ASP A 104 -4.36 -10.05 -17.35
N ARG A 105 -3.90 -11.11 -16.68
CA ARG A 105 -3.34 -11.03 -15.33
C ARG A 105 -2.17 -10.06 -15.20
N GLU A 106 -1.25 -10.08 -16.16
CA GLU A 106 -0.03 -9.25 -16.09
C GLU A 106 -0.42 -7.78 -16.21
N SER A 107 -1.21 -7.45 -17.22
CA SER A 107 -1.70 -6.09 -17.44
C SER A 107 -2.49 -5.56 -16.22
N PHE A 108 -3.39 -6.37 -15.67
CA PHE A 108 -4.20 -5.94 -14.53
C PHE A 108 -3.40 -5.79 -13.24
N SER A 109 -2.42 -6.66 -13.00
CA SER A 109 -1.52 -6.57 -11.84
C SER A 109 -0.59 -5.35 -11.92
N LEU A 110 -0.01 -5.09 -13.10
CA LEU A 110 0.81 -3.91 -13.34
C LEU A 110 0.00 -2.62 -13.23
N TRP A 111 -1.22 -2.60 -13.78
CA TRP A 111 -2.12 -1.47 -13.64
C TRP A 111 -2.49 -1.21 -12.17
N MET A 112 -2.81 -2.26 -11.39
CA MET A 112 -3.12 -2.17 -9.97
C MET A 112 -1.94 -1.60 -9.17
N CYS A 113 -0.71 -2.04 -9.47
CA CYS A 113 0.50 -1.47 -8.89
C CYS A 113 0.69 0.01 -9.27
N GLY A 114 0.49 0.37 -10.53
CA GLY A 114 0.55 1.75 -10.99
C GLY A 114 -0.45 2.65 -10.28
N LEU A 115 -1.71 2.20 -10.12
CA LEU A 115 -2.72 2.88 -9.32
C LEU A 115 -2.25 3.12 -7.88
N HIS A 116 -1.75 2.07 -7.22
CA HIS A 116 -1.25 2.18 -5.86
C HIS A 116 -0.07 3.16 -5.76
N ASN A 117 0.85 3.16 -6.73
CA ASN A 117 1.98 4.10 -6.75
C ASN A 117 1.55 5.55 -6.97
N ARG A 118 0.50 5.82 -7.75
CA ARG A 118 -0.08 7.17 -7.87
C ARG A 118 -0.61 7.67 -6.51
N VAL A 119 -1.24 6.78 -5.73
CA VAL A 119 -1.66 7.07 -4.36
C VAL A 119 -0.46 7.27 -3.44
N ASN A 120 0.56 6.41 -3.51
CA ASN A 120 1.80 6.55 -2.72
C ASN A 120 2.47 7.90 -2.97
N LYS A 121 2.66 8.27 -4.23
CA LYS A 121 3.22 9.56 -4.63
C LYS A 121 2.42 10.74 -4.08
N LYS A 122 1.07 10.68 -4.17
CA LYS A 122 0.20 11.72 -3.59
C LYS A 122 0.37 11.86 -2.08
N LEU A 123 0.61 10.75 -1.38
CA LEU A 123 0.81 10.70 0.07
C LEU A 123 2.26 10.90 0.50
N GLY A 124 3.20 11.15 -0.43
CA GLY A 124 4.63 11.28 -0.14
C GLY A 124 5.29 9.98 0.33
N LYS A 125 4.72 8.82 -0.04
CA LYS A 125 5.29 7.50 0.22
C LYS A 125 6.22 7.07 -0.93
N PRO A 126 7.23 6.22 -0.66
CA PRO A 126 8.06 5.64 -1.71
C PRO A 126 7.22 4.88 -2.75
N GLU A 127 7.69 4.91 -3.99
CA GLU A 127 7.11 4.06 -5.05
C GLU A 127 7.55 2.61 -4.84
N TYR A 128 6.65 1.68 -5.13
CA TYR A 128 6.92 0.24 -5.12
C TYR A 128 7.38 -0.21 -6.50
N ASP A 129 8.36 -1.12 -6.56
CA ASP A 129 8.80 -1.74 -7.80
C ASP A 129 7.75 -2.72 -8.32
N CYS A 130 6.99 -2.29 -9.33
CA CYS A 130 5.91 -3.10 -9.90
C CYS A 130 6.39 -4.40 -10.55
N THR A 131 7.68 -4.57 -10.86
CA THR A 131 8.20 -5.83 -11.40
C THR A 131 8.12 -6.98 -10.37
N GLN A 132 7.97 -6.66 -9.09
CA GLN A 132 7.94 -7.61 -7.98
C GLN A 132 6.52 -8.06 -7.59
N TRP A 133 5.49 -7.68 -8.37
CA TRP A 133 4.10 -7.95 -8.01
C TRP A 133 3.80 -9.44 -7.77
N LYS A 134 4.42 -10.34 -8.54
CA LYS A 134 4.27 -11.79 -8.39
C LYS A 134 4.81 -12.27 -7.05
N GLU A 135 5.99 -11.82 -6.66
CA GLU A 135 6.61 -12.22 -5.40
C GLU A 135 5.77 -11.75 -4.22
N ARG A 136 5.33 -10.48 -4.25
CA ARG A 136 4.58 -9.89 -3.15
C ARG A 136 3.16 -10.41 -3.01
N TRP A 137 2.47 -10.74 -4.10
CA TRP A 137 1.01 -10.97 -4.08
C TRP A 137 0.57 -12.36 -4.57
N LEU A 138 1.47 -13.18 -5.10
CA LEU A 138 1.12 -14.49 -5.67
C LEU A 138 2.00 -15.64 -5.15
N ASN A 139 3.32 -15.53 -5.34
CA ASN A 139 4.25 -16.64 -5.21
C ASN A 139 4.99 -16.68 -3.87
N GLY A 140 5.11 -15.54 -3.17
CA GLY A 140 6.10 -15.35 -2.13
C GLY A 140 7.47 -14.96 -2.70
N TRP A 141 8.35 -14.48 -1.81
CA TRP A 141 9.69 -14.03 -2.17
C TRP A 141 10.60 -15.19 -2.54
N LYS A 142 11.47 -14.99 -3.54
CA LYS A 142 12.40 -16.02 -4.04
C LYS A 142 13.44 -16.49 -3.01
N ASP A 143 13.64 -15.74 -1.92
CA ASP A 143 14.55 -16.09 -0.84
C ASP A 143 13.96 -17.12 0.15
N GLY A 144 12.73 -17.59 -0.07
CA GLY A 144 12.06 -18.57 0.77
C GLY A 144 11.50 -17.99 2.08
N SER A 145 11.56 -16.68 2.30
CA SER A 145 11.08 -16.04 3.54
C SER A 145 9.57 -16.14 3.77
N CYS A 146 8.81 -16.64 2.79
CA CYS A 146 7.36 -16.85 2.85
C CYS A 146 6.95 -18.33 2.80
N GLU A 147 7.89 -19.26 2.92
CA GLU A 147 7.58 -20.68 3.09
C GLU A 147 7.09 -20.91 4.54
N TYR A 148 5.88 -21.46 4.69
CA TYR A 148 5.25 -21.79 5.97
C TYR A 148 5.24 -23.29 6.22
#